data_AF-A0A3D2JTP0-F1
#
_entry.id   AF-A0A3D2JTP0-F1
#
_cell.length_a   1.000
_cell.length_b   1.000
_cell.length_c   1.000
_cell.angle_alpha   90.00
_cell.angle_beta   90.00
_cell.angle_gamma   90.00
#
_symmetry.space_group_name_H-M   'P 1'
#
loop_
_entity.id
_entity.type
_entity.pdbx_description
1 polymer ?
#
loop_
_entity_poly.entity_id
_entity_poly.type
_entity_poly.pdbx_seq_one_letter_code
_entity_poly.pdbx_strand_id
1 'polypeptide(L)'
;MQQLEGESLGAICYGLGPFDGSLAEAQQRFLQTLGTDIASNIDGRVILAGVSLGTLIAELAEKRIEAQWLVPDYCVGLLPAANHSADFTVGTGTAGLASLDTDSCGKIVVEGTVPYLEQLALLTEAKRVLTANGELLLIGEYLDDDSRIERSELANLSSLRQLSKRLGFRILEERDCSEAGLASVRALEQKADEMQTQILSDTEVDVAALELAGAELRFIATEFEESRRSLKVFKFRKEQDSLGEYSNVEFADIGSFSSAELKRLFEESFHTEFDQEQWRWKYEFGNGRCVVARSEPGGNIVSHYGGAPREILYFGQPNVAIQVCDVMVLPEIRRHYGKRSLFFNTAATFLEREIGNTVRQLLGFGFPNQKAMKIALRLGLYEKTDDFIELVYSVPEKPSSALQVELANLEDQQQSDAIDGLWQQMATAFGDAIIGIRDSSYLKYRYFQHPFYHRGLYHPYLVRDEAGHPSALFVLKAHGDELLLMDLISPAVDIKPMLGEIVAFCCKQWQGRALKIWITRAWQEAVQLPDCVVNDLGIEIPCNSWNRGPDAETLYGAWWLTAGDMDFM
;
A
#
# COMPACT_ATOMS: atom_id res chain seq x y z
N MET A 1 8.72 18.05 23.70
CA MET A 1 10.12 17.66 24.04
C MET A 1 10.95 18.87 24.46
N GLN A 2 11.29 19.84 23.58
CA GLN A 2 12.09 21.02 23.98
C GLN A 2 11.46 21.89 25.07
N GLN A 3 10.16 22.14 24.98
CA GLN A 3 9.44 22.84 26.04
C GLN A 3 9.28 21.95 27.29
N LEU A 4 9.28 20.61 27.12
CA LEU A 4 8.99 19.62 28.17
C LEU A 4 10.05 19.47 29.26
N GLU A 5 11.27 19.94 29.03
CA GLU A 5 12.41 19.57 29.88
C GLU A 5 13.04 20.70 30.69
N GLY A 6 12.74 21.98 30.45
CA GLY A 6 13.25 23.12 31.26
C GLY A 6 14.78 23.30 31.33
N GLU A 7 15.55 22.33 30.84
CA GLU A 7 17.01 22.32 30.71
C GLU A 7 17.38 21.96 29.26
N SER A 8 18.59 22.31 28.82
CA SER A 8 19.03 22.06 27.44
C SER A 8 18.97 20.58 27.13
N LEU A 9 18.09 20.17 26.20
CA LEU A 9 18.05 18.81 25.67
C LEU A 9 19.46 18.38 25.24
N GLY A 10 20.02 17.41 25.95
CA GLY A 10 21.22 16.72 25.49
C GLY A 10 20.91 15.81 24.30
N ALA A 11 19.73 15.17 24.29
CA ALA A 11 19.30 14.21 23.26
C ALA A 11 17.77 14.05 23.17
N ILE A 12 17.23 13.83 21.98
CA ILE A 12 15.80 13.56 21.71
C ILE A 12 15.67 12.10 21.26
N CYS A 13 15.85 11.15 22.18
CA CYS A 13 15.79 9.72 21.88
C CYS A 13 15.20 8.91 23.05
N TYR A 14 14.99 7.62 22.83
CA TYR A 14 14.65 6.67 23.88
C TYR A 14 15.79 6.48 24.89
N GLY A 15 15.48 6.33 26.17
CA GLY A 15 16.43 5.88 27.19
C GLY A 15 16.40 4.35 27.28
N LEU A 16 17.55 3.68 27.12
CA LEU A 16 17.65 2.22 27.26
C LEU A 16 18.19 1.84 28.65
N GLY A 17 17.35 1.16 29.45
CA GLY A 17 17.70 0.64 30.78
C GLY A 17 16.67 1.00 31.87
N PRO A 18 16.82 0.47 33.10
CA PRO A 18 15.97 0.88 34.21
C PRO A 18 16.14 2.37 34.53
N PHE A 19 15.05 3.04 34.90
CA PHE A 19 15.08 4.41 35.43
C PHE A 19 15.46 4.36 36.92
N ASP A 20 16.71 4.01 37.19
CA ASP A 20 17.35 4.15 38.50
C ASP A 20 17.82 5.60 38.77
N GLY A 21 17.42 6.54 37.91
CA GLY A 21 17.72 7.97 37.89
C GLY A 21 16.76 8.75 36.98
N SER A 22 17.23 9.82 36.32
CA SER A 22 16.42 10.64 35.40
C SER A 22 16.37 10.09 33.97
N LEU A 23 15.36 10.50 33.18
CA LEU A 23 15.29 10.16 31.74
C LEU A 23 16.55 10.56 30.97
N ALA A 24 17.13 11.71 31.31
CA ALA A 24 18.36 12.21 30.70
C ALA A 24 19.54 11.26 30.91
N GLU A 25 19.68 10.67 32.11
CA GLU A 25 20.73 9.69 32.39
C GLU A 25 20.53 8.40 31.60
N ALA A 26 19.29 7.94 31.44
CA ALA A 26 18.96 6.78 30.62
C ALA A 26 19.29 7.01 29.13
N GLN A 27 18.95 8.19 28.59
CA GLN A 27 19.30 8.61 27.23
C GLN A 27 20.81 8.71 27.02
N GLN A 28 21.53 9.30 27.99
CA GLN A 28 22.99 9.41 27.92
C GLN A 28 23.67 8.04 27.93
N ARG A 29 23.23 7.11 28.80
CA ARG A 29 23.74 5.73 28.82
C ARG A 29 23.47 5.00 27.50
N PHE A 30 22.29 5.22 26.91
CA PHE A 30 21.96 4.67 25.61
C PHE A 30 22.92 5.18 24.52
N LEU A 31 23.12 6.49 24.43
CA LEU A 31 24.03 7.09 23.46
C LEU A 31 25.48 6.66 23.65
N GLN A 32 25.97 6.52 24.89
CA GLN A 32 27.31 5.99 25.17
C GLN A 32 27.48 4.54 24.72
N THR A 33 26.47 3.71 24.97
CA THR A 33 26.45 2.32 24.51
C THR A 33 26.47 2.27 22.98
N LEU A 34 25.63 3.09 22.34
CA LEU A 34 25.56 3.20 20.90
C LEU A 34 26.88 3.71 20.30
N GLY A 35 27.52 4.72 20.89
CA GLY A 35 28.84 5.22 20.47
C GLY A 35 29.93 4.16 20.54
N THR A 36 29.86 3.27 21.54
CA THR A 36 30.77 2.12 21.65
C THR A 36 30.52 1.09 20.54
N ASP A 37 29.26 0.77 20.26
CA ASP A 37 28.87 -0.17 19.19
C ASP A 37 29.22 0.39 17.80
N ILE A 38 29.03 1.69 17.59
CA ILE A 38 29.42 2.41 16.37
C ILE A 38 30.94 2.32 16.20
N ALA A 39 31.72 2.58 17.25
CA ALA A 39 33.17 2.54 17.20
C ALA A 39 33.77 1.14 16.95
N SER A 40 32.98 0.07 17.13
CA SER A 40 33.42 -1.30 16.90
C SER A 40 33.41 -1.68 15.40
N ASN A 41 34.42 -2.42 14.92
CA ASN A 41 34.46 -2.98 13.56
C ASN A 41 34.17 -1.96 12.44
N ILE A 42 34.86 -0.81 12.46
CA ILE A 42 34.70 0.22 11.42
C ILE A 42 35.66 -0.05 10.26
N ASP A 43 35.12 -0.05 9.04
CA ASP A 43 35.87 -0.04 7.79
C ASP A 43 35.40 1.15 6.93
N GLY A 44 36.02 2.33 7.13
CA GLY A 44 35.68 3.57 6.42
C GLY A 44 34.84 4.55 7.24
N ARG A 45 34.20 5.52 6.56
CA ARG A 45 33.40 6.57 7.20
C ARG A 45 32.09 6.03 7.78
N VAL A 46 31.56 6.73 8.79
CA VAL A 46 30.28 6.46 9.43
C VAL A 46 29.26 7.54 9.07
N ILE A 47 28.04 7.12 8.74
CA ILE A 47 26.91 8.04 8.55
C ILE A 47 25.98 7.93 9.75
N LEU A 48 25.68 9.06 10.39
CA LEU A 48 24.74 9.15 11.50
C LEU A 48 23.50 9.91 11.04
N ALA A 49 22.36 9.23 10.94
CA ALA A 49 21.07 9.83 10.60
C ALA A 49 20.15 9.80 11.81
N GLY A 50 19.91 10.96 12.43
CA GLY A 50 19.13 11.06 13.66
C GLY A 50 19.59 12.24 14.50
N VAL A 51 18.64 12.95 15.11
CA VAL A 51 18.91 14.21 15.81
C VAL A 51 19.81 13.99 17.02
N SER A 52 19.61 12.90 17.75
CA SER A 52 20.35 12.61 18.98
C SER A 52 21.78 12.15 18.72
N LEU A 53 22.07 11.66 17.51
CA LEU A 53 23.39 11.11 17.18
C LEU A 53 24.47 12.18 17.02
N GLY A 54 24.09 13.45 16.88
CA GLY A 54 25.04 14.58 16.77
C GLY A 54 25.97 14.69 17.99
N THR A 55 25.52 14.26 19.17
CA THR A 55 26.35 14.28 20.39
C THR A 55 27.54 13.33 20.32
N LEU A 56 27.52 12.35 19.42
CA LEU A 56 28.58 11.34 19.26
C LEU A 56 29.69 11.80 18.31
N ILE A 57 29.50 12.90 17.56
CA ILE A 57 30.48 13.35 16.55
C ILE A 57 31.84 13.65 17.18
N ALA A 58 31.87 14.38 18.30
CA ALA A 58 33.11 14.70 19.00
C ALA A 58 33.82 13.43 19.52
N GLU A 59 33.07 12.49 20.10
CA GLU A 59 33.61 11.23 20.61
C GLU A 59 34.21 10.37 19.48
N LEU A 60 33.53 10.30 18.33
CA LEU A 60 34.04 9.57 17.16
C LEU A 60 35.29 10.25 16.57
N ALA A 61 35.33 11.57 16.53
CA ALA A 61 36.49 12.33 16.07
C ALA A 61 37.72 12.10 16.97
N GLU A 62 37.55 12.04 18.30
CA GLU A 62 38.61 11.69 19.25
C GLU A 62 39.17 10.29 19.00
N LYS A 63 38.31 9.35 18.60
CA LYS A 63 38.68 7.99 18.19
C LYS A 63 39.21 7.90 16.74
N ARG A 64 39.39 9.04 16.05
CA ARG A 64 39.82 9.16 14.64
C ARG A 64 38.89 8.45 13.65
N ILE A 65 37.61 8.43 13.96
CA ILE A 65 36.56 7.90 13.09
C ILE A 65 35.96 9.09 12.33
N GLU A 66 35.98 9.02 11.01
CA GLU A 66 35.30 10.00 10.16
C GLU A 66 33.79 9.74 10.23
N ALA A 67 33.03 10.75 10.65
CA ALA A 67 31.58 10.67 10.77
C ALA A 67 30.91 11.86 10.08
N GLN A 68 29.84 11.59 9.33
CA GLN A 68 28.96 12.61 8.75
C GLN A 68 27.59 12.53 9.41
N TRP A 69 27.08 13.68 9.86
CA TRP A 69 25.79 13.78 10.52
C TRP A 69 24.71 14.28 9.54
N LEU A 70 23.62 13.52 9.43
CA LEU A 70 22.43 13.84 8.64
C LEU A 70 21.29 14.25 9.59
N VAL A 71 20.75 15.45 9.38
CA VAL A 71 19.72 16.05 10.23
C VAL A 71 18.47 16.36 9.40
N PRO A 72 17.28 15.93 9.85
CA PRO A 72 16.01 16.38 9.28
C PRO A 72 15.86 17.91 9.22
N ASP A 73 15.42 18.44 8.08
CA ASP A 73 15.21 19.88 7.84
C ASP A 73 14.36 20.53 8.94
N TYR A 74 13.27 19.86 9.34
CA TYR A 74 12.35 20.35 10.37
C TYR A 74 12.94 20.29 11.79
N CYS A 75 14.05 19.58 11.99
CA CYS A 75 14.77 19.52 13.27
C CYS A 75 15.95 20.48 13.35
N VAL A 76 16.34 21.14 12.25
CA VAL A 76 17.51 22.05 12.25
C VAL A 76 17.34 23.18 13.28
N GLY A 77 16.14 23.75 13.38
CA GLY A 77 15.82 24.76 14.39
C GLY A 77 15.70 24.21 15.82
N LEU A 78 15.69 22.89 15.98
CA LEU A 78 15.53 22.18 17.25
C LEU A 78 16.85 21.58 17.77
N LEU A 79 17.97 21.84 17.09
CA LEU A 79 19.25 21.27 17.49
C LEU A 79 19.71 21.84 18.84
N PRO A 80 20.27 21.01 19.74
CA PRO A 80 20.92 21.49 20.94
C PRO A 80 22.06 22.46 20.60
N ALA A 81 22.25 23.49 21.43
CA ALA A 81 23.34 24.45 21.24
C ALA A 81 24.74 23.77 21.21
N ALA A 82 24.90 22.66 21.94
CA ALA A 82 26.12 21.84 21.90
C ALA A 82 26.39 21.23 20.51
N ASN A 83 25.34 20.95 19.74
CA ASN A 83 25.42 20.33 18.43
C ASN A 83 25.58 21.36 17.28
N HIS A 84 25.36 22.65 17.53
CA HIS A 84 25.55 23.71 16.51
C HIS A 84 27.02 23.87 16.06
N SER A 85 27.98 23.30 16.79
CA SER A 85 29.39 23.35 16.45
C SER A 85 29.85 22.23 15.51
N ALA A 86 29.02 21.20 15.30
CA ALA A 86 29.32 20.08 14.42
C ALA A 86 28.87 20.39 12.98
N ASP A 87 29.71 20.07 11.99
CA ASP A 87 29.30 20.11 10.59
C ASP A 87 28.24 19.04 10.33
N PHE A 88 27.06 19.45 9.83
CA PHE A 88 25.97 18.55 9.47
C PHE A 88 25.48 18.81 8.05
N THR A 89 24.88 17.79 7.45
CA THR A 89 24.16 17.89 6.18
C THR A 89 22.66 17.82 6.46
N VAL A 90 21.91 18.73 5.86
CA VAL A 90 20.46 18.74 5.94
C VAL A 90 19.91 17.64 5.02
N GLY A 91 19.13 16.72 5.60
CA GLY A 91 18.51 15.60 4.89
C GLY A 91 17.90 14.58 5.87
N THR A 92 16.65 14.21 5.64
CA THR A 92 15.92 13.19 6.43
C THR A 92 16.23 11.79 5.94
N GLY A 93 16.49 10.84 6.87
CA GLY A 93 16.50 9.39 6.62
C GLY A 93 16.93 8.98 5.21
N THR A 94 15.97 8.51 4.41
CA THR A 94 16.12 8.11 3.00
C THR A 94 16.69 9.22 2.11
N ALA A 95 16.14 10.43 2.14
CA ALA A 95 16.56 11.54 1.28
C ALA A 95 18.00 11.99 1.58
N GLY A 96 18.39 11.98 2.86
CA GLY A 96 19.77 12.22 3.27
C GLY A 96 20.72 11.17 2.67
N LEU A 97 20.37 9.89 2.75
CA LEU A 97 21.16 8.80 2.15
C LEU A 97 21.21 8.88 0.62
N ALA A 98 20.11 9.27 -0.03
CA ALA A 98 20.03 9.43 -1.49
C ALA A 98 21.03 10.44 -2.04
N SER A 99 21.45 11.43 -1.24
CA SER A 99 22.44 12.43 -1.63
C SER A 99 23.90 11.93 -1.57
N LEU A 100 24.15 10.79 -0.92
CA LEU A 100 25.49 10.24 -0.72
C LEU A 100 25.95 9.40 -1.90
N ASP A 101 27.26 9.34 -2.11
CA ASP A 101 27.87 8.49 -3.13
C ASP A 101 27.68 6.99 -2.84
N THR A 102 27.67 6.18 -3.89
CA THR A 102 27.60 4.71 -3.81
C THR A 102 28.88 4.12 -3.20
N ASP A 103 28.75 3.04 -2.42
CA ASP A 103 29.86 2.32 -1.75
C ASP A 103 30.84 3.26 -1.03
N SER A 104 30.30 4.25 -0.32
CA SER A 104 31.05 5.36 0.23
C SER A 104 31.24 5.29 1.74
N CYS A 105 30.49 4.45 2.46
CA CYS A 105 30.63 4.31 3.91
C CYS A 105 30.64 2.86 4.40
N GLY A 106 31.31 2.61 5.51
CA GLY A 106 31.36 1.29 6.15
C GLY A 106 30.20 1.02 7.11
N LYS A 107 29.58 2.08 7.62
CA LYS A 107 28.50 1.98 8.61
C LYS A 107 27.50 3.11 8.46
N ILE A 108 26.22 2.77 8.55
CA ILE A 108 25.10 3.71 8.64
C ILE A 108 24.37 3.43 9.95
N VAL A 109 24.04 4.48 10.69
CA VAL A 109 23.22 4.44 11.90
C VAL A 109 22.01 5.31 11.66
N VAL A 110 20.83 4.74 11.79
CA VAL A 110 19.56 5.46 11.68
C VAL A 110 18.84 5.36 13.01
N GLU A 111 18.63 6.51 13.65
CA GLU A 111 17.88 6.65 14.89
C GLU A 111 16.60 7.44 14.61
N GLY A 112 15.46 6.79 14.86
CA GLY A 112 14.13 7.33 14.64
C GLY A 112 13.17 6.29 14.05
N THR A 113 11.88 6.53 14.27
CA THR A 113 10.82 5.67 13.73
C THR A 113 10.71 5.84 12.22
N VAL A 114 10.83 4.73 11.49
CA VAL A 114 10.75 4.68 10.03
C VAL A 114 9.28 4.45 9.63
N PRO A 115 8.66 5.35 8.84
CA PRO A 115 7.31 5.13 8.33
C PRO A 115 7.22 3.85 7.48
N TYR A 116 6.07 3.17 7.50
CA TYR A 116 5.96 1.85 6.86
C TYR A 116 6.28 1.85 5.35
N LEU A 117 5.91 2.92 4.63
CA LEU A 117 6.18 3.08 3.19
C LEU A 117 7.66 3.34 2.86
N GLU A 118 8.41 3.88 3.82
CA GLU A 118 9.81 4.30 3.65
C GLU A 118 10.80 3.14 3.80
N GLN A 119 10.37 1.98 4.31
CA GLN A 119 11.25 0.83 4.55
C GLN A 119 12.00 0.40 3.28
N LEU A 120 11.31 0.36 2.14
CA LEU A 120 11.90 -0.04 0.85
C LEU A 120 12.99 0.95 0.44
N ALA A 121 12.68 2.24 0.43
CA ALA A 121 13.59 3.27 -0.01
C ALA A 121 14.80 3.37 0.94
N LEU A 122 14.57 3.34 2.26
CA LEU A 122 15.63 3.38 3.27
C LEU A 122 16.63 2.22 3.09
N LEU A 123 16.14 0.99 2.97
CA LEU A 123 17.01 -0.19 2.82
C LEU A 123 17.72 -0.20 1.46
N THR A 124 17.05 0.24 0.39
CA THR A 124 17.67 0.38 -0.94
C THR A 124 18.81 1.41 -0.92
N GLU A 125 18.58 2.59 -0.36
CA GLU A 125 19.61 3.64 -0.25
C GLU A 125 20.75 3.21 0.69
N ALA A 126 20.43 2.60 1.84
CA ALA A 126 21.46 2.07 2.72
C ALA A 126 22.33 1.02 2.02
N LYS A 127 21.74 0.13 1.22
CA LYS A 127 22.48 -0.87 0.44
C LYS A 127 23.39 -0.20 -0.59
N ARG A 128 22.92 0.86 -1.25
CA ARG A 128 23.69 1.59 -2.27
C ARG A 128 24.88 2.30 -1.66
N VAL A 129 24.70 2.97 -0.53
CA VAL A 129 25.73 3.79 0.12
C VAL A 129 26.78 2.94 0.86
N LEU A 130 26.37 1.81 1.47
CA LEU A 130 27.29 0.93 2.21
C LEU A 130 28.29 0.21 1.30
N THR A 131 29.56 0.16 1.70
CA THR A 131 30.58 -0.71 1.08
C THR A 131 30.26 -2.19 1.23
N ALA A 132 31.01 -3.05 0.53
CA ALA A 132 30.91 -4.49 0.70
C ALA A 132 31.13 -4.89 2.18
N ASN A 133 30.20 -5.66 2.75
CA ASN A 133 30.16 -6.04 4.18
C ASN A 133 29.89 -4.89 5.17
N GLY A 134 29.51 -3.70 4.68
CA GLY A 134 29.11 -2.58 5.54
C GLY A 134 27.92 -2.92 6.45
N GLU A 135 27.83 -2.20 7.57
CA GLU A 135 26.82 -2.43 8.60
C GLU A 135 25.75 -1.33 8.62
N LEU A 136 24.48 -1.73 8.76
CA LEU A 136 23.36 -0.82 9.01
C LEU A 136 22.82 -1.06 10.41
N LEU A 137 22.78 -0.01 11.23
CA LEU A 137 22.14 0.00 12.53
C LEU A 137 20.82 0.78 12.43
N LEU A 138 19.69 0.13 12.74
CA LEU A 138 18.38 0.79 12.82
C LEU A 138 17.89 0.76 14.26
N ILE A 139 17.52 1.93 14.78
CA ILE A 139 16.91 2.09 16.10
C ILE A 139 15.60 2.83 15.93
N GLY A 140 14.49 2.19 16.27
CA GLY A 140 13.19 2.81 16.14
C GLY A 140 12.04 1.90 16.57
N GLU A 141 10.84 2.47 16.47
CA GLU A 141 9.60 1.77 16.78
C GLU A 141 9.11 0.97 15.58
N TYR A 142 8.47 -0.16 15.86
CA TYR A 142 7.88 -1.05 14.87
C TYR A 142 6.52 -1.55 15.33
N LEU A 143 5.64 -1.80 14.37
CA LEU A 143 4.40 -2.53 14.59
C LEU A 143 4.71 -4.03 14.67
N ASP A 144 4.45 -4.64 15.82
CA ASP A 144 4.68 -6.07 16.07
C ASP A 144 3.38 -6.87 15.90
N ASP A 145 2.28 -6.44 16.53
CA ASP A 145 0.95 -7.04 16.35
C ASP A 145 0.16 -6.37 15.20
N ASP A 146 0.07 -7.07 14.08
CA ASP A 146 -0.73 -6.70 12.90
C ASP A 146 -2.01 -7.54 12.74
N SER A 147 -2.47 -8.19 13.81
CA SER A 147 -3.65 -9.06 13.77
C SER A 147 -4.98 -8.30 13.64
N ARG A 148 -5.02 -7.04 14.09
CA ARG A 148 -6.22 -6.18 14.10
C ARG A 148 -6.32 -5.35 12.83
N ILE A 149 -7.53 -5.25 12.27
CA ILE A 149 -7.83 -4.30 11.16
C ILE A 149 -7.80 -2.88 11.72
N GLU A 150 -6.61 -2.31 11.78
CA GLU A 150 -6.36 -1.00 12.35
C GLU A 150 -5.08 -0.44 11.73
N ARG A 151 -5.20 0.73 11.08
CA ARG A 151 -4.06 1.35 10.39
C ARG A 151 -2.95 1.73 11.36
N SER A 152 -1.72 1.67 10.88
CA SER A 152 -0.54 2.16 11.60
C SER A 152 0.44 2.78 10.62
N GLU A 153 1.07 3.89 11.02
CA GLU A 153 2.15 4.52 10.26
C GLU A 153 3.51 3.83 10.51
N LEU A 154 3.60 2.99 11.54
CA LEU A 154 4.82 2.27 11.91
C LEU A 154 5.17 1.19 10.88
N ALA A 155 6.46 1.06 10.59
CA ALA A 155 6.98 -0.09 9.87
C ALA A 155 6.58 -1.41 10.53
N ASN A 156 5.94 -2.30 9.76
CA ASN A 156 5.64 -3.65 10.20
C ASN A 156 6.93 -4.45 10.37
N LEU A 157 7.12 -5.02 11.56
CA LEU A 157 8.35 -5.71 11.95
C LEU A 157 8.61 -6.96 11.10
N SER A 158 7.56 -7.71 10.76
CA SER A 158 7.64 -8.88 9.89
C SER A 158 8.06 -8.47 8.47
N SER A 159 7.45 -7.42 7.92
CA SER A 159 7.81 -6.88 6.61
C SER A 159 9.27 -6.40 6.57
N LEU A 160 9.75 -5.70 7.60
CA LEU A 160 11.16 -5.26 7.67
C LEU A 160 12.14 -6.44 7.60
N ARG A 161 11.90 -7.50 8.37
CA ARG A 161 12.75 -8.71 8.39
C ARG A 161 12.78 -9.39 7.01
N GLN A 162 11.63 -9.46 6.35
CA GLN A 162 11.51 -10.09 5.02
C GLN A 162 12.17 -9.22 3.92
N LEU A 163 11.90 -7.91 3.95
CA LEU A 163 12.41 -6.96 2.99
C LEU A 163 13.92 -6.77 3.10
N SER A 164 14.47 -6.65 4.31
CA SER A 164 15.92 -6.57 4.54
C SER A 164 16.65 -7.78 3.95
N LYS A 165 16.13 -8.99 4.15
CA LYS A 165 16.67 -10.20 3.52
C LYS A 165 16.58 -10.15 1.99
N ARG A 166 15.43 -9.74 1.43
CA ARG A 166 15.29 -9.57 -0.04
C ARG A 166 16.27 -8.56 -0.61
N LEU A 167 16.59 -7.50 0.13
CA LEU A 167 17.56 -6.48 -0.28
C LEU A 167 19.02 -6.86 0.00
N GLY A 168 19.27 -8.05 0.56
CA GLY A 168 20.63 -8.54 0.79
C GLY A 168 21.27 -8.05 2.07
N PHE A 169 20.47 -7.86 3.10
CA PHE A 169 20.94 -7.72 4.46
C PHE A 169 20.81 -9.03 5.24
N ARG A 170 21.83 -9.36 6.01
CA ARG A 170 21.76 -10.35 7.08
C ARG A 170 21.60 -9.65 8.41
N ILE A 171 20.63 -10.07 9.21
CA ILE A 171 20.48 -9.65 10.61
C ILE A 171 21.61 -10.31 11.42
N LEU A 172 22.48 -9.48 12.00
CA LEU A 172 23.51 -9.90 12.95
C LEU A 172 23.00 -9.88 14.39
N GLU A 173 22.19 -8.87 14.72
CA GLU A 173 21.57 -8.69 16.02
C GLU A 173 20.18 -8.08 15.85
N GLU A 174 19.24 -8.58 16.65
CA GLU A 174 17.94 -7.97 16.87
C GLU A 174 17.72 -7.93 18.38
N ARG A 175 17.76 -6.73 18.96
CA ARG A 175 17.59 -6.50 20.39
C ARG A 175 16.22 -5.90 20.65
N ASP A 176 15.47 -6.51 21.55
CA ASP A 176 14.21 -5.97 22.04
C ASP A 176 14.47 -4.97 23.17
N CYS A 177 13.98 -3.75 22.97
CA CYS A 177 14.13 -2.63 23.88
C CYS A 177 12.76 -2.10 24.34
N SER A 178 11.67 -2.85 24.12
CA SER A 178 10.29 -2.36 24.30
C SER A 178 9.96 -1.99 25.75
N GLU A 179 10.49 -2.71 26.74
CA GLU A 179 10.32 -2.34 28.17
C GLU A 179 10.93 -0.96 28.47
N ALA A 180 12.13 -0.70 27.95
CA ALA A 180 12.80 0.58 28.13
C ALA A 180 12.14 1.70 27.29
N GLY A 181 11.61 1.34 26.11
CA GLY A 181 10.78 2.21 25.29
C GLY A 181 9.55 2.69 26.05
N LEU A 182 8.74 1.77 26.56
CA LEU A 182 7.56 2.06 27.38
C LEU A 182 7.90 2.97 28.57
N ALA A 183 8.95 2.62 29.32
CA ALA A 183 9.31 3.39 30.49
C ALA A 183 9.83 4.81 30.14
N SER A 184 10.47 5.00 28.97
CA SER A 184 10.79 6.32 28.44
C SER A 184 9.53 7.15 28.10
N VAL A 185 8.55 6.52 27.45
CA VAL A 185 7.26 7.17 27.11
C VAL A 185 6.52 7.60 28.38
N ARG A 186 6.47 6.72 29.40
CA ARG A 186 5.84 7.04 30.69
C ARG A 186 6.55 8.19 31.41
N ALA A 187 7.88 8.27 31.34
CA ALA A 187 8.62 9.39 31.90
C ALA A 187 8.31 10.72 31.17
N LEU A 188 8.16 10.68 29.84
CA LEU A 188 7.76 11.85 29.04
C LEU A 188 6.31 12.28 29.30
N GLU A 189 5.41 11.32 29.46
CA GLU A 189 4.01 11.55 29.85
C GLU A 189 3.95 12.28 31.20
N GLN A 190 4.67 11.78 32.20
CA GLN A 190 4.73 12.43 33.51
C GLN A 190 5.22 13.88 33.42
N LYS A 191 6.27 14.16 32.63
CA LYS A 191 6.75 15.53 32.41
C LYS A 191 5.70 16.42 31.74
N ALA A 192 4.95 15.89 30.78
CA ALA A 192 3.89 16.62 30.11
C ALA A 192 2.76 17.01 31.09
N ASP A 193 2.36 16.09 31.97
CA ASP A 193 1.35 16.34 33.01
C ASP A 193 1.83 17.35 34.07
N GLU A 194 3.09 17.24 34.50
CA GLU A 194 3.72 18.19 35.43
C GLU A 194 3.72 19.62 34.85
N MET A 195 4.06 19.77 33.57
CA MET A 195 4.03 21.06 32.89
C MET A 195 2.63 21.61 32.68
N GLN A 196 1.67 20.77 32.32
CA GLN A 196 0.28 21.18 32.20
C GLN A 196 -0.23 21.78 33.52
N THR A 197 0.22 21.23 34.65
CA THR A 197 -0.09 21.73 36.00
C THR A 197 0.62 23.07 36.30
N GLN A 198 1.82 23.29 35.79
CA GLN A 198 2.63 24.50 36.02
C GLN A 198 2.21 25.71 35.14
N ILE A 199 1.58 25.49 33.98
CA ILE A 199 1.17 26.55 33.02
C ILE A 199 -0.01 27.44 33.52
N LEU A 200 -0.31 27.42 34.83
CA LEU A 200 -1.23 28.37 35.46
C LEU A 200 -0.63 29.78 35.65
N SER A 201 0.56 30.09 35.14
CA SER A 201 1.19 31.42 35.32
C SER A 201 2.03 31.99 34.17
N ASP A 202 2.23 31.31 33.02
CA ASP A 202 3.07 31.82 31.92
C ASP A 202 2.42 31.71 30.53
N THR A 203 2.50 32.79 29.76
CA THR A 203 1.79 33.03 28.48
C THR A 203 2.47 32.50 27.21
N GLU A 204 3.58 31.76 27.29
CA GLU A 204 4.37 31.33 26.11
C GLU A 204 4.25 29.85 25.72
N VAL A 205 3.51 29.02 26.46
CA VAL A 205 3.30 27.61 26.08
C VAL A 205 1.99 27.44 25.32
N ASP A 206 2.05 26.84 24.13
CA ASP A 206 0.87 26.41 23.39
C ASP A 206 0.24 25.20 24.08
N VAL A 207 -0.73 25.48 24.97
CA VAL A 207 -1.46 24.47 25.76
C VAL A 207 -2.07 23.39 24.87
N ALA A 208 -2.59 23.76 23.69
CA ALA A 208 -3.20 22.79 22.77
C ALA A 208 -2.16 21.82 22.20
N ALA A 209 -0.97 22.31 21.86
CA ALA A 209 0.13 21.46 21.42
C ALA A 209 0.63 20.51 22.52
N LEU A 210 0.66 20.98 23.78
CA LEU A 210 1.04 20.16 24.94
C LEU A 210 -0.01 19.06 25.21
N GLU A 211 -1.29 19.38 25.15
CA GLU A 211 -2.38 18.41 25.31
C GLU A 211 -2.35 17.33 24.23
N LEU A 212 -2.12 17.73 22.97
CA LEU A 212 -1.97 16.80 21.85
C LEU A 212 -0.78 15.86 22.06
N ALA A 213 0.37 16.40 22.48
CA ALA A 213 1.57 15.60 22.77
C ALA A 213 1.34 14.61 23.93
N GLY A 214 0.66 15.03 25.00
CA GLY A 214 0.32 14.13 26.11
C GLY A 214 -0.64 13.02 25.69
N ALA A 215 -1.63 13.32 24.84
CA ALA A 215 -2.55 12.32 24.29
C ALA A 215 -1.81 11.29 23.42
N GLU A 216 -0.89 11.76 22.58
CA GLU A 216 -0.06 10.87 21.75
C GLU A 216 0.80 9.96 22.62
N LEU A 217 1.52 10.50 23.63
CA LEU A 217 2.35 9.68 24.54
C LEU A 217 1.53 8.59 25.24
N ARG A 218 0.31 8.89 25.67
CA ARG A 218 -0.62 7.90 26.26
C ARG A 218 -1.02 6.81 25.28
N PHE A 219 -1.32 7.19 24.04
CA PHE A 219 -1.62 6.25 22.97
C PHE A 219 -0.44 5.32 22.71
N ILE A 220 0.76 5.89 22.56
CA ILE A 220 2.02 5.14 22.38
C ILE A 220 2.25 4.15 23.53
N ALA A 221 2.10 4.60 24.78
CA ALA A 221 2.28 3.74 25.96
C ALA A 221 1.28 2.58 25.97
N THR A 222 0.02 2.83 25.59
CA THR A 222 -1.01 1.78 25.48
C THR A 222 -0.61 0.74 24.44
N GLU A 223 -0.12 1.14 23.27
CA GLU A 223 0.32 0.19 22.25
C GLU A 223 1.52 -0.66 22.70
N PHE A 224 2.45 -0.10 23.47
CA PHE A 224 3.55 -0.86 24.08
C PHE A 224 3.03 -1.88 25.10
N GLU A 225 2.09 -1.48 25.96
CA GLU A 225 1.48 -2.36 26.97
C GLU A 225 0.70 -3.52 26.34
N GLU A 226 0.06 -3.26 25.21
CA GLU A 226 -0.64 -4.28 24.41
C GLU A 226 0.31 -5.11 23.53
N SER A 227 1.62 -4.85 23.56
CA SER A 227 2.61 -5.47 22.67
C SER A 227 2.32 -5.26 21.18
N ARG A 228 1.53 -4.24 20.83
CA ARG A 228 1.27 -3.85 19.44
C ARG A 228 2.43 -3.06 18.87
N ARG A 229 3.00 -2.17 19.67
CA ARG A 229 4.21 -1.41 19.35
C ARG A 229 5.41 -2.01 20.06
N SER A 230 6.55 -2.03 19.38
CA SER A 230 7.82 -2.48 19.93
C SER A 230 8.93 -1.50 19.61
N LEU A 231 9.96 -1.43 20.46
CA LEU A 231 11.18 -0.68 20.21
C LEU A 231 12.29 -1.68 19.95
N LYS A 232 12.91 -1.64 18.77
CA LYS A 232 13.98 -2.59 18.41
C LYS A 232 15.26 -1.86 18.03
N VAL A 233 16.38 -2.53 18.31
CA VAL A 233 17.69 -2.20 17.74
C VAL A 233 18.09 -3.33 16.81
N PHE A 234 18.20 -3.04 15.52
CA PHE A 234 18.68 -3.97 14.52
C PHE A 234 20.11 -3.65 14.12
N LYS A 235 20.92 -4.70 14.01
CA LYS A 235 22.21 -4.66 13.33
C LYS A 235 22.19 -5.55 12.11
N PHE A 236 22.31 -4.95 10.94
CA PHE A 236 22.38 -5.63 9.66
C PHE A 236 23.80 -5.58 9.08
N ARG A 237 24.12 -6.56 8.24
CA ARG A 237 25.30 -6.55 7.36
C ARG A 237 24.87 -6.71 5.91
N LYS A 238 25.40 -5.86 5.02
CA LYS A 238 25.25 -6.01 3.56
C LYS A 238 25.98 -7.29 3.12
N GLU A 239 25.24 -8.23 2.54
CA GLU A 239 25.76 -9.46 1.94
C GLU A 239 25.63 -9.38 0.41
N GLN A 240 26.76 -9.55 -0.30
CA GLN A 240 26.78 -9.46 -1.77
C GLN A 240 26.04 -10.61 -2.47
N ASP A 241 25.76 -11.74 -1.81
CA ASP A 241 25.30 -12.99 -2.49
C ASP A 241 23.90 -13.47 -2.09
N SER A 242 23.09 -12.68 -1.39
CA SER A 242 21.82 -13.15 -0.79
C SER A 242 20.78 -13.70 -1.80
N LEU A 243 20.80 -13.19 -3.04
CA LEU A 243 19.85 -13.53 -4.11
C LEU A 243 20.49 -14.29 -5.30
N GLY A 244 21.77 -14.65 -5.22
CA GLY A 244 22.49 -15.27 -6.35
C GLY A 244 22.56 -14.33 -7.56
N GLU A 245 22.03 -14.74 -8.70
CA GLU A 245 22.04 -13.96 -9.97
C GLU A 245 21.33 -12.60 -9.87
N TYR A 246 20.42 -12.42 -8.90
CA TYR A 246 19.72 -11.16 -8.65
C TYR A 246 20.28 -10.38 -7.45
N SER A 247 21.52 -10.63 -7.04
CA SER A 247 22.16 -9.91 -5.92
C SER A 247 22.14 -8.38 -6.08
N ASN A 248 22.24 -7.91 -7.32
CA ASN A 248 22.25 -6.49 -7.68
C ASN A 248 20.87 -5.93 -8.06
N VAL A 249 19.79 -6.70 -7.86
CA VAL A 249 18.45 -6.20 -8.15
C VAL A 249 18.15 -4.98 -7.29
N GLU A 250 17.55 -3.97 -7.91
CA GLU A 250 17.05 -2.78 -7.26
C GLU A 250 15.51 -2.84 -7.29
N PHE A 251 14.88 -2.71 -6.12
CA PHE A 251 13.43 -2.57 -6.01
C PHE A 251 13.08 -1.12 -5.68
N ALA A 252 12.05 -0.60 -6.33
CA ALA A 252 11.61 0.76 -6.14
C ALA A 252 10.10 0.89 -6.38
N ASP A 253 9.52 2.02 -6.00
CA ASP A 253 8.09 2.29 -6.15
C ASP A 253 7.78 3.17 -7.37
N ILE A 254 6.51 3.57 -7.49
CA ILE A 254 6.00 4.33 -8.63
C ILE A 254 6.70 5.69 -8.85
N GLY A 255 7.31 6.27 -7.81
CA GLY A 255 8.01 7.55 -7.91
C GLY A 255 9.37 7.47 -8.58
N SER A 256 9.90 6.26 -8.83
CA SER A 256 11.29 6.05 -9.25
C SER A 256 11.49 5.92 -10.77
N PHE A 257 10.45 6.11 -11.57
CA PHE A 257 10.51 5.89 -13.02
C PHE A 257 9.49 6.73 -13.78
N SER A 258 9.76 6.94 -15.08
CA SER A 258 8.76 7.47 -16.01
C SER A 258 8.01 6.35 -16.69
N SER A 259 6.72 6.53 -16.99
CA SER A 259 5.89 5.49 -17.63
C SER A 259 6.46 4.98 -18.97
N ALA A 260 7.25 5.80 -19.67
CA ALA A 260 7.94 5.42 -20.90
C ALA A 260 8.94 4.26 -20.70
N GLU A 261 9.55 4.12 -19.51
CA GLU A 261 10.49 3.04 -19.20
C GLU A 261 9.80 1.66 -19.14
N LEU A 262 8.50 1.61 -18.87
CA LEU A 262 7.74 0.36 -18.80
C LEU A 262 7.28 -0.17 -20.15
N LYS A 263 7.35 0.65 -21.21
CA LYS A 263 6.82 0.31 -22.53
C LYS A 263 7.29 -1.07 -23.01
N ARG A 264 8.61 -1.32 -22.99
CA ARG A 264 9.18 -2.61 -23.41
C ARG A 264 8.64 -3.76 -22.55
N LEU A 265 8.68 -3.61 -21.23
CA LEU A 265 8.22 -4.64 -20.30
C LEU A 265 6.74 -4.99 -20.53
N PHE A 266 5.92 -3.98 -20.76
CA PHE A 266 4.49 -4.14 -21.04
C PHE A 266 4.24 -4.86 -22.36
N GLU A 267 4.80 -4.35 -23.46
CA GLU A 267 4.60 -4.89 -24.81
C GLU A 267 5.11 -6.34 -24.92
N GLU A 268 6.25 -6.66 -24.31
CA GLU A 268 6.79 -8.02 -24.31
C GLU A 268 6.02 -8.97 -23.37
N SER A 269 5.38 -8.44 -22.31
CA SER A 269 4.64 -9.27 -21.35
C SER A 269 3.22 -9.59 -21.81
N PHE A 270 2.55 -8.63 -22.44
CA PHE A 270 1.15 -8.71 -22.83
C PHE A 270 0.92 -8.82 -24.34
N HIS A 271 1.97 -8.68 -25.16
CA HIS A 271 1.87 -8.72 -26.63
C HIS A 271 0.87 -7.71 -27.19
N THR A 272 0.76 -6.54 -26.54
CA THR A 272 -0.15 -5.45 -26.87
C THR A 272 0.60 -4.12 -26.75
N GLU A 273 0.28 -3.15 -27.60
CA GLU A 273 0.90 -1.81 -27.58
C GLU A 273 0.66 -1.11 -26.23
N PHE A 274 1.67 -0.37 -25.75
CA PHE A 274 1.56 0.41 -24.52
C PHE A 274 0.70 1.66 -24.72
N ASP A 275 -0.49 1.68 -24.12
CA ASP A 275 -1.39 2.84 -24.13
C ASP A 275 -1.09 3.80 -22.96
N GLN A 276 -0.49 4.94 -23.29
CA GLN A 276 -0.12 5.94 -22.30
C GLN A 276 -1.34 6.60 -21.63
N GLU A 277 -2.46 6.80 -22.34
CA GLU A 277 -3.66 7.38 -21.74
C GLU A 277 -4.27 6.44 -20.70
N GLN A 278 -4.29 5.13 -21.02
CA GLN A 278 -4.78 4.12 -20.09
C GLN A 278 -3.87 3.98 -18.86
N TRP A 279 -2.55 4.05 -19.06
CA TRP A 279 -1.59 4.07 -17.95
C TRP A 279 -1.85 5.26 -17.01
N ARG A 280 -2.01 6.47 -17.56
CA ARG A 280 -2.27 7.68 -16.77
C ARG A 280 -3.60 7.61 -16.03
N TRP A 281 -4.65 7.13 -16.68
CA TRP A 281 -5.96 6.91 -16.04
C TRP A 281 -5.87 5.95 -14.83
N LYS A 282 -5.09 4.88 -14.96
CA LYS A 282 -4.93 3.86 -13.92
C LYS A 282 -3.99 4.28 -12.78
N TYR A 283 -2.82 4.81 -13.12
CA TYR A 283 -1.74 5.03 -12.16
C TYR A 283 -1.62 6.46 -11.66
N GLU A 284 -1.81 7.46 -12.53
CA GLU A 284 -1.75 8.87 -12.12
C GLU A 284 -3.08 9.32 -11.50
N PHE A 285 -4.18 9.19 -12.26
CA PHE A 285 -5.50 9.64 -11.80
C PHE A 285 -6.14 8.65 -10.83
N GLY A 286 -5.95 7.35 -11.06
CA GLY A 286 -6.45 6.28 -10.21
C GLY A 286 -5.65 6.04 -8.93
N ASN A 287 -4.59 6.82 -8.69
CA ASN A 287 -3.70 6.65 -7.54
C ASN A 287 -3.13 5.22 -7.44
N GLY A 288 -2.76 4.67 -8.61
CA GLY A 288 -2.24 3.31 -8.72
C GLY A 288 -0.93 3.15 -7.95
N ARG A 289 -0.67 1.92 -7.53
CA ARG A 289 0.50 1.53 -6.75
C ARG A 289 1.29 0.49 -7.52
N CYS A 290 2.61 0.53 -7.38
CA CYS A 290 3.44 -0.52 -7.94
C CYS A 290 4.77 -0.65 -7.21
N VAL A 291 5.37 -1.82 -7.38
CA VAL A 291 6.78 -2.08 -7.14
C VAL A 291 7.39 -2.52 -8.47
N VAL A 292 8.55 -1.95 -8.79
CA VAL A 292 9.37 -2.34 -9.94
C VAL A 292 10.65 -3.01 -9.47
N ALA A 293 11.25 -3.82 -10.34
CA ALA A 293 12.61 -4.30 -10.18
C ALA A 293 13.46 -4.01 -11.41
N ARG A 294 14.67 -3.50 -11.20
CA ARG A 294 15.74 -3.38 -12.20
C ARG A 294 16.77 -4.48 -11.96
N SER A 295 17.30 -5.07 -13.03
CA SER A 295 18.28 -6.16 -12.92
C SER A 295 19.59 -5.72 -12.25
N GLU A 296 19.92 -4.45 -12.38
CA GLU A 296 21.07 -3.79 -11.78
C GLU A 296 20.73 -2.30 -11.53
N PRO A 297 21.47 -1.60 -10.65
CA PRO A 297 21.20 -0.21 -10.34
C PRO A 297 21.19 0.68 -11.59
N GLY A 298 20.13 1.46 -11.76
CA GLY A 298 19.93 2.31 -12.95
C GLY A 298 19.71 1.56 -14.28
N GLY A 299 19.63 0.23 -14.25
CA GLY A 299 19.35 -0.60 -15.42
C GLY A 299 17.88 -0.55 -15.85
N ASN A 300 17.51 -1.35 -16.86
CA ASN A 300 16.12 -1.41 -17.34
C ASN A 300 15.18 -2.00 -16.28
N ILE A 301 13.93 -1.56 -16.27
CA ILE A 301 12.88 -2.22 -15.48
C ILE A 301 12.57 -3.57 -16.13
N VAL A 302 12.67 -4.63 -15.34
CA VAL A 302 12.52 -6.00 -15.84
C VAL A 302 11.39 -6.79 -15.15
N SER A 303 10.84 -6.23 -14.09
CA SER A 303 9.70 -6.77 -13.36
C SER A 303 8.87 -5.61 -12.81
N HIS A 304 7.56 -5.77 -12.81
CA HIS A 304 6.60 -4.81 -12.30
C HIS A 304 5.44 -5.58 -11.69
N TYR A 305 5.01 -5.16 -10.52
CA TYR A 305 3.79 -5.64 -9.89
C TYR A 305 3.00 -4.42 -9.46
N GLY A 306 1.83 -4.22 -10.06
CA GLY A 306 1.01 -3.05 -9.77
C GLY A 306 -0.47 -3.34 -9.67
N GLY A 307 -1.15 -2.42 -9.01
CA GLY A 307 -2.58 -2.46 -8.83
C GLY A 307 -3.20 -1.07 -8.68
N ALA A 308 -4.51 -1.03 -8.86
CA ALA A 308 -5.31 0.18 -8.81
C ALA A 308 -6.27 0.11 -7.61
N PRO A 309 -6.20 1.08 -6.67
CA PRO A 309 -7.11 1.12 -5.53
C PRO A 309 -8.59 1.17 -5.94
N ARG A 310 -9.45 0.56 -5.12
CA ARG A 310 -10.91 0.56 -5.25
C ARG A 310 -11.50 0.80 -3.87
N GLU A 311 -12.36 1.80 -3.76
CA GLU A 311 -13.19 1.95 -2.57
C GLU A 311 -14.23 0.82 -2.55
N ILE A 312 -14.46 0.25 -1.38
CA ILE A 312 -15.36 -0.89 -1.18
C ILE A 312 -16.21 -0.68 0.08
N LEU A 313 -17.31 -1.41 0.15
CA LEU A 313 -17.94 -1.79 1.41
C LEU A 313 -17.48 -3.21 1.73
N TYR A 314 -16.72 -3.36 2.81
CA TYR A 314 -16.29 -4.63 3.39
C TYR A 314 -17.30 -5.02 4.48
N PHE A 315 -18.24 -5.90 4.16
CA PHE A 315 -19.33 -6.29 5.06
C PHE A 315 -20.05 -5.05 5.64
N GLY A 316 -20.46 -4.16 4.73
CA GLY A 316 -21.13 -2.89 5.04
C GLY A 316 -20.22 -1.78 5.58
N GLN A 317 -18.94 -2.05 5.88
CA GLN A 317 -18.01 -1.05 6.40
C GLN A 317 -17.16 -0.43 5.28
N PRO A 318 -17.05 0.91 5.17
CA PRO A 318 -16.19 1.54 4.19
C PRO A 318 -14.73 1.11 4.34
N ASN A 319 -14.12 0.68 3.24
CA ASN A 319 -12.71 0.32 3.19
C ASN A 319 -12.12 0.52 1.79
N VAL A 320 -10.85 0.16 1.62
CA VAL A 320 -10.17 0.21 0.33
C VAL A 320 -9.58 -1.16 0.01
N ALA A 321 -9.83 -1.65 -1.19
CA ALA A 321 -9.12 -2.79 -1.77
C ALA A 321 -8.17 -2.30 -2.88
N ILE A 322 -7.32 -3.19 -3.38
CA ILE A 322 -6.51 -2.93 -4.56
C ILE A 322 -6.72 -4.05 -5.59
N GLN A 323 -7.08 -3.65 -6.80
CA GLN A 323 -7.14 -4.54 -7.93
C GLN A 323 -5.74 -4.70 -8.52
N VAL A 324 -5.15 -5.87 -8.38
CA VAL A 324 -3.92 -6.24 -9.07
C VAL A 324 -4.22 -6.46 -10.55
N CYS A 325 -3.58 -5.68 -11.43
CA CYS A 325 -3.92 -5.64 -12.87
C CYS A 325 -2.71 -5.76 -13.80
N ASP A 326 -1.56 -5.12 -13.50
CA ASP A 326 -0.37 -5.15 -14.37
C ASP A 326 0.79 -5.89 -13.69
N VAL A 327 0.80 -7.22 -13.80
CA VAL A 327 1.87 -8.07 -13.26
C VAL A 327 2.75 -8.59 -14.39
N MET A 328 3.99 -8.11 -14.43
CA MET A 328 4.88 -8.26 -15.57
C MET A 328 6.28 -8.69 -15.11
N VAL A 329 6.88 -9.61 -15.86
CA VAL A 329 8.30 -9.97 -15.76
C VAL A 329 8.79 -10.19 -17.18
N LEU A 330 9.96 -9.70 -17.56
CA LEU A 330 10.48 -9.92 -18.91
C LEU A 330 10.58 -11.42 -19.23
N PRO A 331 10.12 -11.89 -20.41
CA PRO A 331 10.12 -13.31 -20.76
C PRO A 331 11.48 -14.00 -20.61
N GLU A 332 12.56 -13.31 -20.94
CA GLU A 332 13.94 -13.80 -20.85
C GLU A 332 14.41 -14.08 -19.41
N ILE A 333 13.79 -13.42 -18.43
CA ILE A 333 14.11 -13.55 -16.99
C ILE A 333 13.21 -14.60 -16.30
N ARG A 334 12.07 -14.97 -16.90
CA ARG A 334 11.13 -15.98 -16.37
C ARG A 334 11.70 -17.40 -16.27
N ARG A 335 13.01 -17.59 -16.50
CA ARG A 335 13.71 -18.88 -16.46
C ARG A 335 13.87 -19.46 -15.04
N HIS A 336 13.69 -18.63 -14.01
CA HIS A 336 13.85 -19.02 -12.61
C HIS A 336 12.51 -19.11 -11.89
N TYR A 337 12.25 -20.24 -11.24
CA TYR A 337 11.03 -20.50 -10.47
C TYR A 337 11.33 -20.54 -8.97
N GLY A 338 10.30 -20.34 -8.15
CA GLY A 338 10.41 -20.42 -6.69
C GLY A 338 10.60 -19.05 -6.02
N LYS A 339 10.86 -19.08 -4.71
CA LYS A 339 10.95 -17.89 -3.85
C LYS A 339 12.20 -17.02 -4.05
N ARG A 340 13.01 -17.31 -5.07
CA ARG A 340 14.15 -16.50 -5.50
C ARG A 340 13.92 -15.80 -6.84
N SER A 341 12.77 -16.03 -7.48
CA SER A 341 12.45 -15.39 -8.75
C SER A 341 12.12 -13.91 -8.55
N LEU A 342 12.34 -13.09 -9.59
CA LEU A 342 11.91 -11.69 -9.58
C LEU A 342 10.39 -11.55 -9.46
N PHE A 343 9.61 -12.47 -10.06
CA PHE A 343 8.16 -12.51 -9.86
C PHE A 343 7.82 -12.56 -8.37
N PHE A 344 8.41 -13.51 -7.64
CA PHE A 344 8.14 -13.66 -6.21
C PHE A 344 8.58 -12.44 -5.42
N ASN A 345 9.80 -11.96 -5.63
CA ASN A 345 10.35 -10.85 -4.84
C ASN A 345 9.61 -9.53 -5.10
N THR A 346 9.26 -9.22 -6.35
CA THR A 346 8.46 -8.03 -6.69
C THR A 346 7.04 -8.16 -6.11
N ALA A 347 6.39 -9.32 -6.24
CA ALA A 347 5.07 -9.55 -5.67
C ALA A 347 5.06 -9.44 -4.15
N ALA A 348 5.94 -10.16 -3.45
CA ALA A 348 6.01 -10.14 -1.98
C ALA A 348 6.31 -8.74 -1.44
N THR A 349 7.18 -7.97 -2.12
CA THR A 349 7.45 -6.57 -1.74
C THR A 349 6.22 -5.69 -1.92
N PHE A 350 5.44 -5.88 -2.99
CA PHE A 350 4.18 -5.16 -3.18
C PHE A 350 3.13 -5.55 -2.13
N LEU A 351 2.93 -6.84 -1.88
CA LEU A 351 1.93 -7.33 -0.92
C LEU A 351 2.20 -6.76 0.48
N GLU A 352 3.45 -6.83 0.95
CA GLU A 352 3.85 -6.29 2.27
C GLU A 352 3.69 -4.77 2.40
N ARG A 353 3.81 -4.03 1.29
CA ARG A 353 3.73 -2.56 1.27
C ARG A 353 2.28 -2.07 1.15
N GLU A 354 1.47 -2.74 0.34
CA GLU A 354 0.17 -2.21 -0.08
C GLU A 354 -1.04 -2.92 0.55
N ILE A 355 -0.93 -4.18 0.98
CA ILE A 355 -2.12 -4.97 1.34
C ILE A 355 -1.99 -5.53 2.75
N GLY A 356 -2.98 -5.31 3.61
CA GLY A 356 -3.04 -5.95 4.92
C GLY A 356 -3.89 -5.18 5.93
N ASN A 357 -4.00 -5.75 7.11
CA ASN A 357 -4.82 -5.23 8.21
C ASN A 357 -4.46 -3.79 8.64
N THR A 358 -3.20 -3.40 8.45
CA THR A 358 -2.62 -2.20 9.07
C THR A 358 -2.21 -1.13 8.07
N VAL A 359 -2.39 -1.39 6.78
CA VAL A 359 -2.03 -0.46 5.68
C VAL A 359 -3.28 0.10 5.02
N ARG A 360 -3.10 0.91 3.97
CA ARG A 360 -4.23 1.61 3.34
C ARG A 360 -5.24 0.65 2.72
N GLN A 361 -4.78 -0.37 2.00
CA GLN A 361 -5.65 -1.31 1.31
C GLN A 361 -5.77 -2.59 2.12
N LEU A 362 -6.98 -2.88 2.60
CA LEU A 362 -7.25 -4.05 3.42
C LEU A 362 -7.12 -5.35 2.63
N LEU A 363 -7.58 -5.32 1.38
CA LEU A 363 -7.69 -6.49 0.51
C LEU A 363 -7.01 -6.27 -0.83
N GLY A 364 -6.44 -7.34 -1.38
CA GLY A 364 -6.08 -7.44 -2.79
C GLY A 364 -7.03 -8.40 -3.50
N PHE A 365 -7.44 -8.04 -4.72
CA PHE A 365 -8.14 -8.95 -5.63
C PHE A 365 -7.61 -8.76 -7.06
N GLY A 366 -7.98 -9.62 -7.98
CA GLY A 366 -7.57 -9.51 -9.38
C GLY A 366 -8.13 -10.62 -10.24
N PHE A 367 -7.73 -10.62 -11.51
CA PHE A 367 -8.25 -11.55 -12.51
C PHE A 367 -7.10 -12.28 -13.22
N PRO A 368 -6.26 -13.03 -12.48
CA PRO A 368 -5.09 -13.68 -13.05
C PRO A 368 -5.51 -14.77 -14.06
N ASN A 369 -4.74 -14.92 -15.13
CA ASN A 369 -4.84 -16.13 -15.93
C ASN A 369 -4.42 -17.37 -15.11
N GLN A 370 -4.85 -18.55 -15.53
CA GLN A 370 -4.60 -19.81 -14.80
C GLN A 370 -3.12 -20.07 -14.49
N LYS A 371 -2.20 -19.66 -15.37
CA LYS A 371 -0.77 -19.85 -15.16
C LYS A 371 -0.25 -18.96 -14.03
N ALA A 372 -0.63 -17.68 -14.03
CA ALA A 372 -0.27 -16.74 -12.99
C ALA A 372 -0.84 -17.17 -11.62
N MET A 373 -2.12 -17.57 -11.59
CA MET A 373 -2.77 -18.06 -10.37
C MET A 373 -2.06 -19.28 -9.77
N LYS A 374 -1.80 -20.31 -10.58
CA LYS A 374 -1.10 -21.53 -10.13
C LYS A 374 0.29 -21.25 -9.57
N ILE A 375 1.02 -20.31 -10.17
CA ILE A 375 2.35 -19.91 -9.69
C ILE A 375 2.23 -19.23 -8.33
N ALA A 376 1.30 -18.27 -8.17
CA ALA A 376 1.12 -17.54 -6.93
C ALA A 376 0.66 -18.45 -5.77
N LEU A 377 -0.31 -19.35 -6.01
CA LEU A 377 -0.72 -20.39 -5.06
C LEU A 377 0.48 -21.25 -4.61
N ARG A 378 1.27 -21.76 -5.56
CA ARG A 378 2.45 -22.59 -5.26
C ARG A 378 3.50 -21.84 -4.43
N LEU A 379 3.60 -20.53 -4.59
CA LEU A 379 4.56 -19.70 -3.87
C LEU A 379 4.05 -19.25 -2.49
N GLY A 380 2.77 -19.48 -2.18
CA GLY A 380 2.10 -19.02 -0.97
C GLY A 380 1.85 -17.51 -0.96
N LEU A 381 1.72 -16.90 -2.15
CA LEU A 381 1.39 -15.48 -2.27
C LEU A 381 -0.12 -15.26 -2.19
N TYR A 382 -0.91 -16.17 -2.76
CA TYR A 382 -2.37 -16.08 -2.80
C TYR A 382 -3.04 -17.32 -2.19
N GLU A 383 -4.29 -17.12 -1.83
CA GLU A 383 -5.34 -18.14 -1.74
C GLU A 383 -6.49 -17.79 -2.69
N LYS A 384 -7.43 -18.71 -2.88
CA LYS A 384 -8.60 -18.53 -3.76
C LYS A 384 -9.85 -18.23 -2.92
N THR A 385 -10.64 -17.26 -3.36
CA THR A 385 -11.90 -16.86 -2.71
C THR A 385 -13.13 -17.09 -3.57
N ASP A 386 -13.01 -17.10 -4.90
CA ASP A 386 -14.13 -17.35 -5.81
C ASP A 386 -13.65 -17.76 -7.21
N ASP A 387 -14.59 -18.06 -8.10
CA ASP A 387 -14.41 -18.19 -9.55
C ASP A 387 -15.14 -17.06 -10.27
N PHE A 388 -14.58 -16.60 -11.38
CA PHE A 388 -15.24 -15.66 -12.27
C PHE A 388 -15.86 -16.42 -13.45
N ILE A 389 -17.16 -16.21 -13.66
CA ILE A 389 -17.95 -16.93 -14.66
C ILE A 389 -18.60 -15.97 -15.64
N GLU A 390 -18.99 -16.49 -16.80
CA GLU A 390 -19.76 -15.78 -17.79
C GLU A 390 -21.18 -16.36 -17.86
N LEU A 391 -22.19 -15.48 -17.90
CA LEU A 391 -23.55 -15.83 -18.26
C LEU A 391 -23.88 -15.16 -19.59
N VAL A 392 -24.26 -15.94 -20.59
CA VAL A 392 -24.71 -15.47 -21.90
C VAL A 392 -26.23 -15.61 -21.97
N TYR A 393 -26.91 -14.51 -22.23
CA TYR A 393 -28.36 -14.45 -22.28
C TYR A 393 -28.88 -14.72 -23.69
N SER A 394 -29.88 -15.60 -23.77
CA SER A 394 -30.56 -15.93 -25.02
C SER A 394 -31.26 -14.69 -25.59
N VAL A 395 -31.13 -14.50 -26.92
CA VAL A 395 -31.80 -13.41 -27.62
C VAL A 395 -33.29 -13.76 -27.73
N PRO A 396 -34.21 -12.94 -27.18
CA PRO A 396 -35.63 -13.24 -27.22
C PRO A 396 -36.17 -13.15 -28.65
N GLU A 397 -36.98 -14.12 -29.07
CA GLU A 397 -37.58 -14.16 -30.42
C GLU A 397 -38.49 -12.96 -30.71
N LYS A 398 -39.15 -12.43 -29.67
CA LYS A 398 -40.01 -11.24 -29.73
C LYS A 398 -39.60 -10.30 -28.61
N PRO A 399 -38.58 -9.45 -28.81
CA PRO A 399 -38.16 -8.53 -27.78
C PRO A 399 -39.28 -7.52 -27.53
N SER A 400 -39.81 -7.51 -26.31
CA SER A 400 -40.61 -6.42 -25.78
C SER A 400 -39.90 -5.92 -24.54
N SER A 401 -39.72 -4.60 -24.46
CA SER A 401 -39.15 -3.95 -23.29
C SER A 401 -39.97 -2.70 -23.05
N ALA A 402 -40.33 -2.48 -21.80
CA ALA A 402 -41.07 -1.30 -21.35
C ALA A 402 -40.14 -0.22 -20.78
N LEU A 403 -38.82 -0.45 -20.79
CA LEU A 403 -37.87 0.48 -20.19
C LEU A 403 -37.87 1.84 -20.87
N GLN A 404 -37.92 2.89 -20.06
CA GLN A 404 -37.52 4.22 -20.48
C GLN A 404 -36.02 4.36 -20.23
N VAL A 405 -35.23 4.29 -21.30
CA VAL A 405 -33.77 4.29 -21.24
C VAL A 405 -33.22 5.53 -21.92
N GLU A 406 -32.32 6.24 -21.23
CA GLU A 406 -31.56 7.37 -21.77
C GLU A 406 -30.06 7.16 -21.55
N LEU A 407 -29.21 7.81 -22.36
CA LEU A 407 -27.78 7.83 -22.09
C LEU A 407 -27.53 8.62 -20.80
N ALA A 408 -26.75 8.04 -19.89
CA ALA A 408 -26.41 8.70 -18.64
C ALA A 408 -25.50 9.91 -18.89
N ASN A 409 -25.78 11.01 -18.21
CA ASN A 409 -24.98 12.22 -18.24
C ASN A 409 -24.63 12.66 -16.81
N LEU A 410 -23.39 12.40 -16.38
CA LEU A 410 -22.93 12.77 -15.04
C LEU A 410 -22.59 14.27 -14.89
N GLU A 411 -22.71 15.07 -15.94
CA GLU A 411 -22.70 16.53 -15.82
C GLU A 411 -24.08 17.09 -15.44
N ASP A 412 -25.14 16.25 -15.51
CA ASP A 412 -26.45 16.55 -14.95
C ASP A 412 -26.49 16.12 -13.47
N GLN A 413 -26.63 17.11 -12.59
CA GLN A 413 -26.69 16.88 -11.14
C GLN A 413 -27.90 16.01 -10.77
N GLN A 414 -29.04 16.14 -11.45
CA GLN A 414 -30.23 15.35 -11.13
C GLN A 414 -30.02 13.87 -11.45
N GLN A 415 -29.29 13.56 -12.53
CA GLN A 415 -28.93 12.17 -12.83
C GLN A 415 -27.87 11.64 -11.86
N SER A 416 -26.91 12.46 -11.47
CA SER A 416 -25.89 12.08 -10.48
C SER A 416 -26.53 11.73 -9.13
N ASP A 417 -27.42 12.58 -8.62
CA ASP A 417 -28.16 12.33 -7.38
C ASP A 417 -29.04 11.07 -7.47
N ALA A 418 -29.65 10.83 -8.64
CA ALA A 418 -30.46 9.63 -8.89
C ALA A 418 -29.62 8.35 -8.84
N ILE A 419 -28.41 8.38 -9.40
CA ILE A 419 -27.46 7.25 -9.37
C ILE A 419 -26.99 7.00 -7.95
N ASP A 420 -26.65 8.05 -7.20
CA ASP A 420 -26.23 7.92 -5.81
C ASP A 420 -27.35 7.31 -4.94
N GLY A 421 -28.61 7.67 -5.20
CA GLY A 421 -29.78 7.07 -4.56
C GLY A 421 -29.99 5.59 -4.91
N LEU A 422 -29.73 5.19 -6.16
CA LEU A 422 -29.74 3.77 -6.57
C LEU A 422 -28.61 2.98 -5.90
N TRP A 423 -27.41 3.56 -5.87
CA TRP A 423 -26.25 2.97 -5.21
C TRP A 423 -26.51 2.77 -3.71
N GLN A 424 -27.04 3.76 -2.99
CA GLN A 424 -27.34 3.64 -1.56
C GLN A 424 -28.33 2.49 -1.26
N GLN A 425 -29.34 2.32 -2.10
CA GLN A 425 -30.30 1.21 -1.98
C GLN A 425 -29.63 -0.15 -2.24
N MET A 426 -28.78 -0.23 -3.27
CA MET A 426 -27.99 -1.43 -3.56
C MET A 426 -27.05 -1.75 -2.39
N ALA A 427 -26.19 -0.80 -2.01
CA ALA A 427 -25.22 -0.93 -0.92
C ALA A 427 -25.82 -1.49 0.37
N THR A 428 -27.01 -1.01 0.77
CA THR A 428 -27.70 -1.46 1.99
C THR A 428 -28.03 -2.95 1.96
N ALA A 429 -28.39 -3.50 0.79
CA ALA A 429 -28.71 -4.92 0.64
C ALA A 429 -27.47 -5.83 0.56
N PHE A 430 -26.27 -5.25 0.39
CA PHE A 430 -24.99 -5.95 0.30
C PHE A 430 -24.19 -5.88 1.62
N GLY A 431 -24.87 -5.69 2.76
CA GLY A 431 -24.25 -5.57 4.09
C GLY A 431 -23.41 -6.78 4.51
N ASP A 432 -23.72 -7.99 4.01
CA ASP A 432 -22.96 -9.22 4.28
C ASP A 432 -22.01 -9.61 3.14
N ALA A 433 -21.75 -8.69 2.20
CA ALA A 433 -20.90 -8.91 1.03
C ALA A 433 -19.71 -7.94 0.98
N ILE A 434 -18.84 -8.15 0.01
CA ILE A 434 -17.81 -7.19 -0.38
C ILE A 434 -18.16 -6.65 -1.76
N ILE A 435 -18.40 -5.35 -1.84
CA ILE A 435 -18.83 -4.69 -3.07
C ILE A 435 -18.07 -3.37 -3.26
N GLY A 436 -17.56 -3.15 -4.48
CA GLY A 436 -16.99 -1.85 -4.87
C GLY A 436 -18.02 -0.72 -4.84
N ILE A 437 -17.61 0.46 -4.39
CA ILE A 437 -18.45 1.67 -4.45
C ILE A 437 -18.85 1.92 -5.91
N ARG A 438 -20.15 2.14 -6.17
CA ARG A 438 -20.70 2.39 -7.50
C ARG A 438 -21.53 3.67 -7.57
N ASP A 439 -21.12 4.70 -6.84
CA ASP A 439 -21.74 6.02 -6.90
C ASP A 439 -21.39 6.77 -8.20
N SER A 440 -21.97 7.96 -8.37
CA SER A 440 -21.71 8.84 -9.50
C SER A 440 -20.23 9.23 -9.65
N SER A 441 -19.50 9.39 -8.54
CA SER A 441 -18.07 9.72 -8.55
C SER A 441 -17.23 8.56 -9.09
N TYR A 442 -17.52 7.33 -8.65
CA TYR A 442 -16.94 6.10 -9.20
C TYR A 442 -17.22 5.99 -10.69
N LEU A 443 -18.48 6.12 -11.12
CA LEU A 443 -18.83 6.00 -12.54
C LEU A 443 -18.13 7.04 -13.40
N LYS A 444 -18.01 8.28 -12.91
CA LYS A 444 -17.31 9.37 -13.60
C LYS A 444 -15.86 8.98 -13.86
N TYR A 445 -15.14 8.56 -12.82
CA TYR A 445 -13.76 8.11 -12.96
C TYR A 445 -13.63 6.85 -13.83
N ARG A 446 -14.46 5.84 -13.54
CA ARG A 446 -14.32 4.49 -14.07
C ARG A 446 -14.66 4.38 -15.55
N TYR A 447 -15.71 5.08 -15.97
CA TYR A 447 -16.26 4.98 -17.32
C TYR A 447 -16.11 6.29 -18.10
N PHE A 448 -16.57 7.43 -17.58
CA PHE A 448 -16.61 8.67 -18.37
C PHE A 448 -15.24 9.32 -18.60
N GLN A 449 -14.31 9.18 -17.65
CA GLN A 449 -12.93 9.65 -17.77
C GLN A 449 -11.98 8.58 -18.34
N HIS A 450 -12.47 7.37 -18.57
CA HIS A 450 -11.68 6.29 -19.15
C HIS A 450 -11.46 6.55 -20.65
N PRO A 451 -10.25 6.32 -21.21
CA PRO A 451 -9.97 6.56 -22.63
C PRO A 451 -10.98 5.89 -23.59
N PHE A 452 -11.45 4.71 -23.22
CA PHE A 452 -12.48 3.95 -23.96
C PHE A 452 -13.82 4.67 -24.13
N TYR A 453 -14.21 5.55 -23.21
CA TYR A 453 -15.44 6.33 -23.39
C TYR A 453 -15.29 7.35 -24.51
N HIS A 454 -14.16 8.05 -24.58
CA HIS A 454 -13.85 8.95 -25.68
C HIS A 454 -13.69 8.23 -27.03
N ARG A 455 -13.33 6.94 -27.00
CA ARG A 455 -13.30 6.05 -28.17
C ARG A 455 -14.67 5.42 -28.50
N GLY A 456 -15.72 5.75 -27.75
CA GLY A 456 -17.09 5.29 -27.98
C GLY A 456 -17.32 3.81 -27.68
N LEU A 457 -16.53 3.21 -26.77
CA LEU A 457 -16.63 1.80 -26.41
C LEU A 457 -17.53 1.55 -25.20
N TYR A 458 -17.69 2.52 -24.31
CA TYR A 458 -18.58 2.44 -23.15
C TYR A 458 -19.88 3.19 -23.39
N HIS A 459 -21.00 2.56 -23.06
CA HIS A 459 -22.35 3.10 -23.20
C HIS A 459 -23.10 2.97 -21.88
N PRO A 460 -23.00 3.98 -20.98
CA PRO A 460 -23.75 4.04 -19.74
C PRO A 460 -25.17 4.52 -20.00
N TYR A 461 -26.15 3.83 -19.43
CA TYR A 461 -27.58 4.10 -19.59
C TYR A 461 -28.27 4.23 -18.24
N LEU A 462 -29.06 5.30 -18.08
CA LEU A 462 -29.96 5.47 -16.94
C LEU A 462 -31.36 4.98 -17.33
N VAL A 463 -31.96 4.21 -16.43
CA VAL A 463 -33.30 3.63 -16.60
C VAL A 463 -34.27 4.31 -15.66
N ARG A 464 -35.44 4.67 -16.19
CA ARG A 464 -36.57 5.16 -15.42
C ARG A 464 -37.75 4.20 -15.52
N ASP A 465 -38.48 4.07 -14.41
CA ASP A 465 -39.76 3.36 -14.40
C ASP A 465 -40.85 4.15 -15.16
N GLU A 466 -42.05 3.58 -15.28
CA GLU A 466 -43.17 4.24 -15.96
C GLU A 466 -43.61 5.55 -15.28
N ALA A 467 -43.31 5.72 -13.99
CA ALA A 467 -43.59 6.93 -13.22
C ALA A 467 -42.46 7.98 -13.33
N GLY A 468 -41.37 7.68 -14.05
CA GLY A 468 -40.22 8.56 -14.26
C GLY A 468 -39.16 8.50 -13.15
N HIS A 469 -39.32 7.61 -12.16
CA HIS A 469 -38.33 7.44 -11.09
C HIS A 469 -37.13 6.61 -11.60
N PRO A 470 -35.90 6.93 -11.16
CA PRO A 470 -34.73 6.13 -11.49
C PRO A 470 -34.86 4.71 -10.91
N SER A 471 -34.61 3.69 -11.72
CA SER A 471 -34.76 2.28 -11.34
C SER A 471 -33.48 1.45 -11.51
N ALA A 472 -32.62 1.83 -12.46
CA ALA A 472 -31.29 1.24 -12.61
C ALA A 472 -30.35 2.15 -13.40
N LEU A 473 -29.06 1.90 -13.27
CA LEU A 473 -28.04 2.29 -14.23
C LEU A 473 -27.29 1.04 -14.69
N PHE A 474 -27.00 0.95 -15.99
CA PHE A 474 -26.15 -0.10 -16.51
C PHE A 474 -25.14 0.42 -17.51
N VAL A 475 -24.00 -0.24 -17.62
CA VAL A 475 -22.93 0.13 -18.56
C VAL A 475 -22.67 -1.01 -19.50
N LEU A 476 -22.79 -0.75 -20.80
CA LEU A 476 -22.46 -1.72 -21.85
C LEU A 476 -21.10 -1.42 -22.47
N LYS A 477 -20.42 -2.48 -22.90
CA LYS A 477 -19.26 -2.42 -23.80
C LYS A 477 -19.44 -3.40 -24.95
N ALA A 478 -19.09 -3.01 -26.17
CA ALA A 478 -18.99 -3.97 -27.26
C ALA A 478 -17.85 -4.97 -27.01
N HIS A 479 -18.11 -6.26 -27.21
CA HIS A 479 -17.12 -7.33 -26.99
C HIS A 479 -17.25 -8.39 -28.10
N GLY A 480 -16.45 -8.27 -29.16
CA GLY A 480 -16.61 -9.06 -30.37
C GLY A 480 -17.95 -8.78 -31.04
N ASP A 481 -18.72 -9.83 -31.34
CA ASP A 481 -20.09 -9.74 -31.89
C ASP A 481 -21.17 -9.60 -30.80
N GLU A 482 -20.79 -9.65 -29.51
CA GLU A 482 -21.70 -9.63 -28.36
C GLU A 482 -21.58 -8.33 -27.57
N LEU A 483 -22.54 -8.06 -26.68
CA LEU A 483 -22.47 -6.99 -25.71
C LEU A 483 -22.08 -7.55 -24.34
N LEU A 484 -21.17 -6.85 -23.67
CA LEU A 484 -20.82 -7.15 -22.29
C LEU A 484 -21.43 -6.11 -21.35
N LEU A 485 -22.18 -6.59 -20.37
CA LEU A 485 -22.65 -5.80 -19.24
C LEU A 485 -21.47 -5.61 -18.28
N MET A 486 -20.92 -4.39 -18.27
CA MET A 486 -19.80 -4.01 -17.42
C MET A 486 -20.27 -3.80 -15.98
N ASP A 487 -21.38 -3.10 -15.79
CA ASP A 487 -21.93 -2.81 -14.46
C ASP A 487 -23.44 -2.71 -14.49
N LEU A 488 -24.06 -2.97 -13.34
CA LEU A 488 -25.48 -2.81 -13.08
C LEU A 488 -25.69 -2.32 -11.65
N ILE A 489 -26.26 -1.12 -11.52
CA ILE A 489 -26.61 -0.50 -10.25
C ILE A 489 -28.13 -0.46 -10.18
N SER A 490 -28.71 -1.19 -9.24
CA SER A 490 -30.15 -1.27 -9.02
C SER A 490 -30.39 -1.80 -7.61
N PRO A 491 -31.55 -1.52 -6.97
CA PRO A 491 -31.92 -2.21 -5.74
C PRO A 491 -31.80 -3.73 -5.90
N ALA A 492 -31.25 -4.43 -4.90
CA ALA A 492 -30.89 -5.85 -5.05
C ALA A 492 -32.06 -6.75 -5.47
N VAL A 493 -33.28 -6.43 -5.01
CA VAL A 493 -34.52 -7.15 -5.37
C VAL A 493 -34.89 -7.00 -6.85
N ASP A 494 -34.42 -5.94 -7.50
CA ASP A 494 -34.79 -5.57 -8.87
C ASP A 494 -33.72 -5.96 -9.90
N ILE A 495 -32.52 -6.38 -9.47
CA ILE A 495 -31.41 -6.76 -10.36
C ILE A 495 -31.87 -7.77 -11.43
N LYS A 496 -32.52 -8.86 -11.02
CA LYS A 496 -32.91 -9.95 -11.90
C LYS A 496 -34.05 -9.58 -12.85
N PRO A 497 -35.17 -8.99 -12.39
CA PRO A 497 -36.18 -8.41 -13.29
C PRO A 497 -35.61 -7.39 -14.28
N MET A 498 -34.76 -6.46 -13.81
CA MET A 498 -34.15 -5.43 -14.63
C MET A 498 -33.25 -6.03 -15.70
N LEU A 499 -32.48 -7.06 -15.38
CA LEU A 499 -31.62 -7.73 -16.34
C LEU A 499 -32.41 -8.34 -17.51
N GLY A 500 -33.59 -8.92 -17.25
CA GLY A 500 -34.47 -9.42 -18.32
C GLY A 500 -34.91 -8.31 -19.29
N GLU A 501 -35.24 -7.14 -18.74
CA GLU A 501 -35.57 -5.95 -19.52
C GLU A 501 -34.35 -5.39 -20.30
N ILE A 502 -33.15 -5.39 -19.69
CA ILE A 502 -31.91 -4.97 -20.35
C ILE A 502 -31.59 -5.89 -21.54
N VAL A 503 -31.78 -7.21 -21.41
CA VAL A 503 -31.60 -8.16 -22.53
C VAL A 503 -32.53 -7.81 -23.69
N ALA A 504 -33.81 -7.55 -23.40
CA ALA A 504 -34.78 -7.17 -24.43
C ALA A 504 -34.46 -5.81 -25.06
N PHE A 505 -33.99 -4.82 -24.28
CA PHE A 505 -33.48 -3.54 -24.78
C PHE A 505 -32.28 -3.74 -25.71
N CYS A 506 -31.29 -4.55 -25.31
CA CYS A 506 -30.09 -4.82 -26.10
C CYS A 506 -30.45 -5.47 -27.44
N CYS A 507 -31.38 -6.44 -27.44
CA CYS A 507 -31.85 -7.08 -28.67
C CYS A 507 -32.43 -6.05 -29.68
N LYS A 508 -33.19 -5.06 -29.21
CA LYS A 508 -33.79 -4.02 -30.08
C LYS A 508 -32.76 -2.99 -30.54
N GLN A 509 -32.01 -2.42 -29.59
CA GLN A 509 -31.13 -1.28 -29.84
C GLN A 509 -29.83 -1.67 -30.55
N TRP A 510 -29.37 -2.90 -30.34
CA TRP A 510 -28.08 -3.40 -30.81
C TRP A 510 -28.22 -4.54 -31.82
N GLN A 511 -29.24 -4.49 -32.68
CA GLN A 511 -29.40 -5.37 -33.84
C GLN A 511 -29.36 -6.88 -33.50
N GLY A 512 -29.94 -7.27 -32.36
CA GLY A 512 -30.01 -8.67 -31.95
C GLY A 512 -28.70 -9.25 -31.40
N ARG A 513 -27.69 -8.42 -31.07
CA ARG A 513 -26.48 -8.89 -30.38
C ARG A 513 -26.83 -9.50 -29.03
N ALA A 514 -26.26 -10.66 -28.73
CA ALA A 514 -26.41 -11.31 -27.43
C ALA A 514 -25.77 -10.46 -26.33
N LEU A 515 -26.39 -10.46 -25.15
CA LEU A 515 -25.84 -9.84 -23.95
C LEU A 515 -25.17 -10.91 -23.10
N LYS A 516 -24.04 -10.57 -22.49
CA LYS A 516 -23.43 -11.38 -21.45
C LYS A 516 -23.01 -10.54 -20.26
N ILE A 517 -22.86 -11.19 -19.10
CA ILE A 517 -22.26 -10.60 -17.90
C ILE A 517 -21.15 -11.53 -17.43
N TRP A 518 -20.06 -10.95 -16.93
CA TRP A 518 -19.09 -11.69 -16.14
C TRP A 518 -19.27 -11.32 -14.67
N ILE A 519 -19.36 -12.33 -13.81
CA ILE A 519 -19.63 -12.16 -12.39
C ILE A 519 -18.91 -13.22 -11.57
N THR A 520 -18.65 -12.93 -10.30
CA THR A 520 -18.26 -13.93 -9.30
C THR A 520 -19.31 -15.03 -9.14
N ARG A 521 -18.88 -16.29 -9.09
CA ARG A 521 -19.77 -17.46 -9.12
C ARG A 521 -20.75 -17.48 -7.95
N ALA A 522 -20.33 -17.04 -6.77
CA ALA A 522 -21.22 -16.96 -5.61
C ALA A 522 -22.50 -16.14 -5.88
N TRP A 523 -22.47 -15.20 -6.84
CA TRP A 523 -23.58 -14.32 -7.18
C TRP A 523 -24.32 -14.72 -8.45
N GLN A 524 -24.07 -15.93 -8.97
CA GLN A 524 -24.73 -16.46 -10.17
C GLN A 524 -26.26 -16.37 -10.06
N GLU A 525 -26.85 -16.80 -8.95
CA GLU A 525 -28.31 -16.86 -8.79
C GLU A 525 -28.98 -15.47 -8.91
N ALA A 526 -28.28 -14.42 -8.46
CA ALA A 526 -28.75 -13.04 -8.48
C ALA A 526 -28.91 -12.50 -9.91
N VAL A 527 -28.16 -13.04 -10.88
CA VAL A 527 -28.19 -12.58 -12.28
C VAL A 527 -28.63 -13.66 -13.28
N GLN A 528 -28.86 -14.90 -12.83
CA GLN A 528 -29.23 -15.99 -13.72
C GLN A 528 -30.68 -15.90 -14.21
N LEU A 529 -30.90 -15.64 -15.50
CA LEU A 529 -32.21 -15.72 -16.17
C LEU A 529 -32.50 -17.15 -16.68
N PRO A 530 -33.78 -17.49 -16.98
CA PRO A 530 -34.10 -18.72 -17.68
C PRO A 530 -33.34 -18.83 -19.00
N ASP A 531 -32.91 -20.04 -19.35
CA ASP A 531 -32.24 -20.37 -20.61
C ASP A 531 -30.94 -19.60 -20.91
N CYS A 532 -30.29 -19.01 -19.89
CA CYS A 532 -28.94 -18.49 -20.05
C CYS A 532 -27.92 -19.64 -20.06
N VAL A 533 -26.84 -19.45 -20.81
CA VAL A 533 -25.70 -20.38 -20.82
C VAL A 533 -24.66 -19.87 -19.84
N VAL A 534 -24.20 -20.73 -18.92
CA VAL A 534 -23.15 -20.41 -17.96
C VAL A 534 -21.84 -21.04 -18.45
N ASN A 535 -20.81 -20.23 -18.61
CA ASN A 535 -19.48 -20.64 -19.05
C ASN A 535 -18.44 -20.36 -17.96
N ASP A 536 -17.47 -21.26 -17.83
CA ASP A 536 -16.30 -21.05 -16.99
C ASP A 536 -15.26 -20.21 -17.74
N LEU A 537 -14.88 -19.06 -17.19
CA LEU A 537 -13.79 -18.24 -17.74
C LEU A 537 -12.41 -18.80 -17.39
N GLY A 538 -12.35 -19.71 -16.41
CA GLY A 538 -11.09 -20.24 -15.88
C GLY A 538 -10.26 -19.18 -15.14
N ILE A 539 -10.91 -18.12 -14.66
CA ILE A 539 -10.32 -17.06 -13.84
C ILE A 539 -10.74 -17.32 -12.40
N GLU A 540 -9.77 -17.46 -11.51
CA GLU A 540 -10.00 -17.61 -10.07
C GLU A 540 -9.72 -16.26 -9.39
N ILE A 541 -10.58 -15.86 -8.46
CA ILE A 541 -10.40 -14.62 -7.70
C ILE A 541 -9.44 -14.89 -6.55
N PRO A 542 -8.27 -14.23 -6.50
CA PRO A 542 -7.30 -14.41 -5.43
C PRO A 542 -7.55 -13.48 -4.26
N CYS A 543 -7.05 -13.86 -3.08
CA CYS A 543 -6.75 -12.96 -1.98
C CYS A 543 -5.29 -13.07 -1.57
N ASN A 544 -4.77 -12.06 -0.85
CA ASN A 544 -3.42 -12.09 -0.28
C ASN A 544 -3.32 -13.16 0.81
N SER A 545 -2.30 -14.02 0.74
CA SER A 545 -1.98 -15.01 1.79
C SER A 545 -0.54 -14.85 2.32
N TRP A 546 0.16 -13.79 1.91
CA TRP A 546 1.59 -13.61 2.18
C TRP A 546 1.85 -12.97 3.55
N ASN A 547 1.07 -11.95 3.89
CA ASN A 547 1.13 -11.23 5.16
C ASN A 547 -0.28 -11.09 5.77
N ARG A 548 -0.38 -10.61 7.01
CA ARG A 548 -1.66 -10.57 7.73
C ARG A 548 -2.68 -9.68 7.04
N GLY A 549 -3.88 -10.24 6.88
CA GLY A 549 -5.07 -9.64 6.31
C GLY A 549 -6.28 -10.53 6.63
N PRO A 550 -7.48 -10.14 6.20
CA PRO A 550 -8.64 -11.03 6.23
C PRO A 550 -8.34 -12.35 5.51
N ASP A 551 -8.70 -13.47 6.14
CA ASP A 551 -8.41 -14.81 5.61
C ASP A 551 -9.32 -15.21 4.45
N ALA A 552 -8.87 -16.21 3.67
CA ALA A 552 -9.62 -16.69 2.51
C ALA A 552 -11.00 -17.27 2.88
N GLU A 553 -11.16 -17.85 4.08
CA GLU A 553 -12.42 -18.42 4.56
C GLU A 553 -13.49 -17.33 4.71
N THR A 554 -13.13 -16.21 5.33
CA THR A 554 -13.99 -15.03 5.49
C THR A 554 -14.37 -14.41 4.15
N LEU A 555 -13.44 -14.42 3.19
CA LEU A 555 -13.64 -13.79 1.88
C LEU A 555 -14.35 -14.69 0.85
N TYR A 556 -14.50 -15.99 1.15
CA TYR A 556 -14.99 -16.97 0.19
C TYR A 556 -16.43 -16.65 -0.25
N GLY A 557 -16.62 -16.44 -1.56
CA GLY A 557 -17.91 -16.07 -2.14
C GLY A 557 -18.48 -14.70 -1.73
N ALA A 558 -17.73 -13.89 -0.98
CA ALA A 558 -18.22 -12.60 -0.48
C ALA A 558 -18.22 -11.50 -1.55
N TRP A 559 -17.34 -11.60 -2.55
CA TRP A 559 -17.11 -10.57 -3.55
C TRP A 559 -18.24 -10.48 -4.59
N TRP A 560 -18.89 -9.32 -4.71
CA TRP A 560 -19.63 -8.93 -5.91
C TRP A 560 -18.67 -8.21 -6.86
N LEU A 561 -18.17 -8.94 -7.85
CA LEU A 561 -17.32 -8.38 -8.91
C LEU A 561 -17.99 -8.59 -10.25
N THR A 562 -17.94 -7.56 -11.10
CA THR A 562 -18.42 -7.62 -12.49
C THR A 562 -17.27 -7.38 -13.47
N ALA A 563 -17.51 -7.51 -14.79
CA ALA A 563 -16.52 -7.13 -15.80
C ALA A 563 -16.04 -5.66 -15.66
N GLY A 564 -16.89 -4.79 -15.11
CA GLY A 564 -16.58 -3.41 -14.75
C GLY A 564 -15.42 -3.27 -13.78
N ASP A 565 -15.17 -4.28 -12.95
CA ASP A 565 -14.05 -4.30 -12.01
C ASP A 565 -12.72 -4.71 -12.68
N MET A 566 -12.70 -5.04 -13.98
CA MET A 566 -11.49 -5.42 -14.74
C MET A 566 -10.87 -4.25 -15.52
N ASP A 567 -9.54 -4.10 -15.46
CA ASP A 567 -8.83 -2.99 -16.13
C ASP A 567 -8.30 -3.33 -17.53
N PHE A 568 -8.31 -4.60 -17.92
CA PHE A 568 -7.73 -5.10 -19.17
C PHE A 568 -8.81 -5.82 -19.98
N MET A 569 -9.54 -5.08 -20.81
CA MET A 569 -10.65 -5.60 -21.60
C MET A 569 -10.72 -4.95 -22.96
#